data_AF-A0A1M7FSY9-F1
#
_entry.id   AF-A0A1M7FSY9-F1
#
_cell.length_a   1.000
_cell.length_b   1.000
_cell.length_c   1.000
_cell.angle_alpha   90.00
_cell.angle_beta   90.00
_cell.angle_gamma   90.00
#
_symmetry.space_group_name_H-M   'P 1'
#
loop_
_entity.id
_entity.type
_entity.pdbx_description
1 polymer ?
#
loop_
_entity_poly.entity_id
_entity_poly.type
_entity_poly.pdbx_seq_one_letter_code
_entity_poly.pdbx_strand_id
1 'polypeptide(L)' 'MPLPSPNALKALIQSDRNLDGAKLATRIILGRLRIEVRNNPALIDAKVAELIEFTRANAFAADDLANI' A
#
# COMPACT_ATOMS: atom_id res chain seq x y z
N MET A 1 10.36 9.95 -6.55
CA MET A 1 11.08 8.67 -6.39
C MET A 1 10.40 7.58 -7.23
N PRO A 2 11.07 6.50 -7.65
CA PRO A 2 10.40 5.39 -8.33
C PRO A 2 9.44 4.70 -7.36
N LEU A 3 8.22 4.43 -7.82
CA LEU A 3 7.24 3.66 -7.06
C LEU A 3 7.77 2.23 -6.82
N PRO A 4 7.49 1.62 -5.65
CA PRO A 4 7.86 0.23 -5.40
C PRO A 4 7.25 -0.68 -6.47
N SER A 5 7.95 -1.77 -6.80
CA SER A 5 7.44 -2.74 -7.77
C SER A 5 6.10 -3.33 -7.30
N PRO A 6 5.21 -3.75 -8.20
CA PRO A 6 3.93 -4.37 -7.82
C PRO A 6 4.09 -5.54 -6.84
N ASN A 7 5.17 -6.32 -6.97
CA ASN A 7 5.48 -7.42 -6.05
C ASN A 7 5.86 -6.93 -4.64
N ALA A 8 6.57 -5.81 -4.53
CA ALA A 8 6.87 -5.19 -3.23
C ALA A 8 5.59 -4.67 -2.56
N LEU A 9 4.67 -4.07 -3.33
CA LEU A 9 3.37 -3.63 -2.82
C LEU A 9 2.50 -4.81 -2.36
N LYS A 10 2.48 -5.92 -3.11
CA LYS A 10 1.82 -7.16 -2.69
C LYS A 10 2.36 -7.65 -1.35
N ALA A 11 3.68 -7.76 -1.24
CA ALA A 11 4.34 -8.18 -0.01
C ALA A 11 4.01 -7.23 1.15
N LEU A 12 3.95 -5.92 0.89
CA LEU A 12 3.62 -4.91 1.90
C LEU A 12 2.17 -5.04 2.41
N ILE A 13 1.22 -5.30 1.51
CA ILE A 13 -0.20 -5.55 1.83
C ILE A 13 -0.39 -6.91 2.52
N GLN A 14 0.47 -7.89 2.26
CA GLN A 14 0.42 -9.19 2.95
C GLN A 14 1.20 -9.20 4.28
N SER A 15 2.09 -8.24 4.48
CA SER A 15 2.90 -8.12 5.69
C SER A 15 2.18 -7.34 6.79
N ASP A 16 2.53 -7.64 8.04
CA ASP A 16 2.21 -6.83 9.21
C ASP A 16 3.27 -5.76 9.50
N ARG A 17 4.02 -5.30 8.47
CA ARG A 17 5.06 -4.27 8.66
C ARG A 17 4.44 -3.02 9.29
N ASN A 18 5.08 -2.52 10.33
CA ASN A 18 4.64 -1.32 11.03
C ASN A 18 4.75 -0.10 10.09
N LEU A 19 3.70 0.72 10.07
CA LEU A 19 3.56 1.89 9.20
C LEU A 19 3.67 3.20 9.98
N ASP A 20 4.21 3.18 11.21
CA ASP A 20 4.31 4.36 12.08
C ASP A 20 5.13 5.51 11.46
N GLY A 21 6.04 5.21 10.53
CA GLY A 21 6.79 6.22 9.76
C GLY A 21 6.02 6.86 8.60
N ALA A 22 4.90 6.28 8.17
CA ALA A 22 4.10 6.75 7.04
C ALA A 22 3.04 7.77 7.48
N LYS A 23 2.60 8.64 6.57
CA LYS A 23 1.49 9.57 6.81
C LYS A 23 0.22 8.80 7.16
N LEU A 24 -0.62 9.44 7.97
CA LEU A 24 -1.90 8.88 8.43
C LEU A 24 -2.77 8.39 7.26
N ALA A 25 -2.84 9.13 6.15
CA ALA A 25 -3.59 8.73 4.97
C ALA A 25 -3.07 7.42 4.36
N THR A 26 -1.75 7.27 4.24
CA THR A 26 -1.09 6.04 3.78
C THR A 26 -1.36 4.88 4.74
N ARG A 27 -1.32 5.12 6.05
CA ARG A 27 -1.64 4.11 7.07
C ARG A 27 -3.09 3.63 6.98
N ILE A 28 -4.04 4.54 6.82
CA ILE A 28 -5.46 4.24 6.71
C ILE A 28 -5.73 3.39 5.46
N ILE A 29 -5.21 3.82 4.30
CA ILE A 29 -5.45 3.07 3.06
C ILE A 29 -4.79 1.70 3.12
N LEU A 30 -3.53 1.59 3.56
CA LEU A 30 -2.88 0.30 3.69
C LEU A 30 -3.59 -0.62 4.69
N GLY A 31 -4.01 -0.09 5.84
CA GLY A 31 -4.77 -0.85 6.84
C GLY A 31 -6.06 -1.41 6.26
N ARG A 32 -6.82 -0.60 5.51
CA ARG A 32 -8.01 -1.05 4.79
C ARG A 32 -7.68 -2.14 3.77
N LEU A 33 -6.66 -1.93 2.91
CA LEU A 33 -6.25 -2.91 1.90
C LEU A 33 -5.81 -4.24 2.53
N ARG A 34 -5.07 -4.19 3.64
CA ARG A 34 -4.66 -5.38 4.42
C ARG A 34 -5.87 -6.18 4.91
N ILE A 35 -6.87 -5.51 5.48
CA ILE A 35 -8.10 -6.15 5.96
C ILE A 35 -8.88 -6.78 4.81
N GLU A 36 -9.06 -6.04 3.71
CA GLU A 36 -9.78 -6.52 2.53
C GLU A 36 -9.10 -7.73 1.88
N VAL A 37 -7.76 -7.72 1.75
CA VAL A 37 -7.00 -8.86 1.22
C VAL A 37 -6.98 -10.03 2.20
N ARG A 38 -6.95 -9.78 3.51
CA ARG A 38 -7.05 -10.84 4.53
C ARG A 38 -8.40 -11.55 4.49
N ASN A 39 -9.48 -10.81 4.23
CA ASN A 39 -10.83 -11.36 4.07
C ASN A 39 -11.02 -12.02 2.69
N ASN A 40 -10.38 -11.50 1.64
CA ASN A 40 -10.45 -12.04 0.29
C ASN A 40 -9.09 -11.93 -0.43
N PRO A 41 -8.23 -12.97 -0.35
CA PRO A 41 -6.89 -12.93 -0.93
C PRO A 41 -6.86 -12.78 -2.45
N ALA A 42 -7.94 -13.13 -3.14
CA ALA A 42 -8.04 -13.02 -4.59
C ALA A 42 -8.09 -11.56 -5.08
N LEU A 43 -8.38 -10.60 -4.20
CA LEU A 43 -8.45 -9.18 -4.55
C LEU A 43 -7.09 -8.47 -4.54
N ILE A 44 -6.01 -9.16 -4.18
CA ILE A 44 -4.69 -8.52 -3.99
C ILE A 44 -4.21 -7.73 -5.21
N ASP A 45 -4.39 -8.25 -6.41
CA ASP A 45 -4.01 -7.57 -7.65
C ASP A 45 -4.81 -6.28 -7.88
N ALA A 46 -6.13 -6.33 -7.63
CA ALA A 46 -6.98 -5.14 -7.71
C ALA A 46 -6.62 -4.09 -6.65
N LYS A 47 -6.23 -4.53 -5.45
CA LYS A 47 -5.84 -3.66 -4.33
C LYS A 47 -4.47 -3.03 -4.51
N VAL A 48 -3.56 -3.73 -5.18
CA VAL A 48 -2.28 -3.14 -5.61
C VAL A 48 -2.52 -2.06 -6.66
N ALA A 49 -3.42 -2.29 -7.62
CA ALA A 49 -3.78 -1.26 -8.60
C ALA A 49 -4.40 -0.02 -7.91
N GLU A 50 -5.31 -0.22 -6.94
CA GLU A 50 -5.88 0.87 -6.13
C GLU A 50 -4.79 1.68 -5.39
N LEU A 51 -3.81 1.00 -4.80
CA LEU A 51 -2.68 1.65 -4.11
C LEU A 51 -1.78 2.43 -5.07
N ILE A 52 -1.54 1.91 -6.28
CA ILE A 52 -0.77 2.59 -7.33
C ILE A 52 -1.50 3.85 -7.80
N GLU A 53 -2.81 3.77 -8.03
CA GLU A 53 -3.60 4.96 -8.40
C GLU A 53 -3.64 5.99 -7.28
N PHE A 54 -3.77 5.56 -6.02
CA PHE A 54 -3.71 6.45 -4.87
C PHE A 54 -2.36 7.18 -4.78
N THR A 55 -1.26 6.49 -5.03
CA THR A 55 0.10 7.06 -4.97
C THR A 55 0.41 7.96 -6.14
N ARG A 56 -0.19 7.71 -7.31
CA ARG A 56 -0.16 8.65 -8.44
C ARG A 56 -0.93 9.93 -8.15
N ALA A 57 -2.08 9.82 -7.47
CA ALA A 57 -2.87 10.98 -7.07
C ALA A 57 -2.25 11.77 -5.90
N ASN A 58 -1.40 11.12 -5.09
CA ASN A 58 -0.85 11.69 -3.87
C ASN A 58 0.67 11.52 -3.78
N ALA A 59 1.41 12.61 -4.06
CA ALA A 59 2.87 12.60 -4.03
C ALA A 59 3.47 12.13 -2.69
N PHE A 60 2.85 12.52 -1.56
CA PHE A 60 3.30 12.11 -0.22
C PHE A 60 3.22 10.59 0.00
N ALA A 61 2.29 9.89 -0.67
CA ALA A 61 2.13 8.45 -0.52
C ALA A 61 3.21 7.69 -1.28
N ALA A 62 3.68 8.24 -2.41
CA ALA A 62 4.84 7.72 -3.12
C ALA A 62 6.12 7.84 -2.28
N ASP A 63 6.30 8.97 -1.59
CA ASP A 63 7.43 9.17 -0.68
C ASP A 63 7.33 8.28 0.58
N ASP A 64 6.14 8.10 1.15
CA ASP A 64 5.94 7.17 2.27
C ASP A 64 6.31 5.74 1.88
N LEU A 65 5.79 5.25 0.74
CA LEU A 65 6.03 3.88 0.29
C LEU A 65 7.48 3.62 -0.13
N ALA A 66 8.20 4.66 -0.56
CA ALA A 66 9.64 4.54 -0.85
C ALA A 66 10.49 4.40 0.43
N ASN A 67 9.98 4.84 1.58
CA ASN A 67 10.69 4.85 2.86
C ASN A 67 10.22 3.77 3.86
N ILE A 68 9.28 2.90 3.46
CA ILE A 68 8.74 1.79 4.27
C ILE A 68 9.49 0.50 4.02
#